data_AF-A0A2E1BVV2-F1
#
_entry.id   AF-A0A2E1BVV2-F1
#
_cell.length_a   1.000
_cell.length_b   1.000
_cell.length_c   1.000
_cell.angle_alpha   90.00
_cell.angle_beta   90.00
_cell.angle_gamma   90.00
#
_symmetry.space_group_name_H-M   'P 1'
#
loop_
_entity.id
_entity.type
_entity.pdbx_description
1 polymer ?
#
loop_
_entity_poly.entity_id
_entity_poly.type
_entity_poly.pdbx_seq_one_letter_code
_entity_poly.pdbx_strand_id
1 'polypeptide(L)'
;MANEERKNWRRRLKVPKSANKGEIIIIKTMAEHVMEPGVRRDPETGVIYPKKIIDTVICRFNGMQIFKSQWYSGVSANPFMSFKMKAITSGLVEVEWVDDYGQSSYKKAVLVVYDKDGKEILPIKIDSINSSKDIM
;
A
#
# COMPACT_ATOMS: atom_id res chain seq x y z
N MET A 1 -24.92 -19.28 -1.61
CA MET A 1 -24.55 -18.38 -0.49
C MET A 1 -24.11 -19.25 0.68
N ALA A 2 -23.10 -18.80 1.44
CA ALA A 2 -22.43 -19.49 2.55
C ALA A 2 -21.20 -20.35 2.17
N ASN A 3 -20.11 -20.09 2.91
CA ASN A 3 -18.81 -20.78 2.95
C ASN A 3 -17.72 -20.47 1.90
N GLU A 4 -17.53 -19.21 1.52
CA GLU A 4 -16.13 -18.75 1.39
C GLU A 4 -15.66 -18.45 2.83
N GLU A 5 -14.99 -19.43 3.47
CA GLU A 5 -13.99 -19.11 4.50
C GLU A 5 -13.28 -17.83 4.08
N ARG A 6 -13.06 -16.86 4.97
CA ARG A 6 -12.33 -15.62 4.63
C ARG A 6 -10.99 -16.03 4.02
N LYS A 7 -10.95 -16.17 2.70
CA LYS A 7 -9.80 -16.64 1.97
C LYS A 7 -8.75 -15.60 2.27
N ASN A 8 -7.71 -16.01 2.99
CA ASN A 8 -6.70 -15.08 3.47
C ASN A 8 -5.85 -14.66 2.28
N TRP A 9 -6.39 -13.76 1.45
CA TRP A 9 -5.76 -13.27 0.24
C TRP A 9 -4.45 -12.61 0.61
N ARG A 10 -3.36 -13.20 0.16
CA ARG A 10 -2.04 -12.73 0.52
C ARG A 10 -1.77 -11.39 -0.13
N ARG A 11 -1.58 -10.36 0.71
CA ARG A 11 -1.05 -9.06 0.29
C ARG A 11 0.47 -9.04 0.44
N ARG A 12 1.16 -8.70 -0.65
CA ARG A 12 2.61 -8.53 -0.67
C ARG A 12 2.94 -7.05 -0.88
N LEU A 13 3.82 -6.54 -0.04
CA LEU A 13 4.37 -5.19 -0.12
C LEU A 13 5.89 -5.31 0.03
N LYS A 14 6.63 -4.82 -0.96
CA LYS A 14 8.08 -4.73 -0.93
C LYS A 14 8.48 -3.25 -0.97
N VAL A 15 9.10 -2.83 0.12
CA VAL A 15 9.73 -1.51 0.30
C VAL A 15 11.18 -1.78 0.67
N PRO A 16 12.16 -1.01 0.15
CA PRO A 16 13.52 -1.05 0.66
C PRO A 16 13.54 -0.83 2.17
N LYS A 17 14.36 -1.60 2.89
CA LYS A 17 14.47 -1.45 4.35
C LYS A 17 15.05 -0.09 4.73
N SER A 18 15.96 0.42 3.89
CA SER A 18 16.60 1.71 4.05
C SER A 18 16.79 2.44 2.72
N ALA A 19 17.00 3.75 2.79
CA ALA A 19 17.35 4.62 1.66
C ALA A 19 18.13 5.86 2.15
N ASN A 20 18.87 6.51 1.24
CA ASN A 20 19.46 7.82 1.53
C ASN A 20 18.44 8.94 1.28
N LYS A 21 18.57 10.04 2.02
CA LYS A 21 17.74 11.23 1.81
C LYS A 21 17.82 11.72 0.36
N GLY A 22 16.67 11.83 -0.29
CA GLY A 22 16.52 12.29 -1.66
C GLY A 22 16.55 11.16 -2.71
N GLU A 23 16.85 9.92 -2.31
CA GLU A 23 16.86 8.76 -3.20
C GLU A 23 15.45 8.45 -3.73
N ILE A 24 15.37 8.04 -4.99
CA ILE A 24 14.12 7.58 -5.61
C ILE A 24 14.03 6.07 -5.41
N ILE A 25 13.15 5.63 -4.51
CA ILE A 25 12.90 4.23 -4.24
C ILE A 25 11.72 3.70 -5.04
N ILE A 26 11.71 2.38 -5.28
CA ILE A 26 10.61 1.68 -5.95
C ILE A 26 9.83 0.87 -4.91
N ILE A 27 8.55 1.18 -4.78
CA ILE A 27 7.60 0.40 -3.98
C ILE A 27 6.92 -0.58 -4.92
N LYS A 28 6.86 -1.86 -4.52
CA LYS A 28 6.20 -2.93 -5.28
C LYS A 28 5.12 -3.57 -4.45
N THR A 29 3.96 -3.79 -5.07
CA THR A 29 2.76 -4.29 -4.40
C THR A 29 2.15 -5.39 -5.25
N MET A 30 1.63 -6.44 -4.60
CA MET A 30 0.90 -7.51 -5.27
C MET A 30 -0.22 -7.99 -4.37
N ALA A 31 -1.40 -8.12 -4.95
CA ALA A 31 -2.60 -8.54 -4.25
C ALA A 31 -3.07 -9.87 -4.84
N GLU A 32 -3.12 -10.93 -4.04
CA GLU A 32 -3.77 -12.17 -4.49
C GLU A 32 -5.28 -11.91 -4.67
N HIS A 33 -5.78 -12.06 -5.89
CA HIS A 33 -7.17 -11.78 -6.24
C HIS A 33 -7.52 -12.34 -7.62
N VAL A 34 -8.75 -12.81 -7.81
CA VAL A 34 -9.19 -13.40 -9.09
C VAL A 34 -9.41 -12.34 -10.17
N MET A 35 -9.81 -11.13 -9.78
CA MET A 35 -10.15 -10.02 -10.70
C MET A 35 -11.20 -10.45 -11.74
N GLU A 36 -12.35 -10.96 -11.29
CA GLU A 36 -13.45 -11.38 -12.17
C GLU A 36 -14.02 -10.13 -12.88
N PRO A 37 -13.88 -10.02 -14.22
CA PRO A 37 -14.20 -8.79 -14.94
C PRO A 37 -15.71 -8.51 -15.06
N GLY A 38 -16.57 -9.50 -14.82
CA GLY A 38 -18.02 -9.37 -14.97
C GLY A 38 -18.53 -9.62 -16.39
N VAL A 39 -17.72 -10.23 -17.26
CA VAL A 39 -18.08 -10.55 -18.65
C VAL A 39 -17.92 -12.03 -18.99
N ARG A 40 -17.30 -12.82 -18.10
CA ARG A 40 -17.13 -14.26 -18.28
C ARG A 40 -18.49 -14.94 -18.13
N ARG A 41 -18.77 -15.90 -19.00
CA ARG A 41 -19.99 -16.71 -18.97
C ARG A 41 -19.68 -18.12 -18.51
N ASP A 42 -20.61 -18.67 -17.74
CA ASP A 42 -20.64 -20.07 -17.42
C ASP A 42 -20.98 -20.89 -18.69
N PRO A 43 -20.18 -21.88 -19.07
CA PRO A 43 -20.35 -22.59 -20.33
C PRO A 43 -21.58 -23.50 -20.36
N GLU A 44 -22.11 -23.92 -19.21
CA GLU A 44 -23.27 -24.82 -19.12
C GLU A 44 -24.57 -24.03 -19.04
N THR A 45 -24.59 -23.00 -18.19
CA THR A 45 -25.81 -22.23 -17.89
C THR A 45 -25.92 -20.93 -18.69
N GLY A 46 -24.82 -20.44 -19.28
CA GLY A 46 -24.75 -19.16 -19.99
C GLY A 46 -24.78 -17.92 -19.07
N VAL A 47 -24.88 -18.11 -17.75
CA VAL A 47 -24.96 -17.04 -16.75
C VAL A 47 -23.63 -16.28 -16.66
N ILE A 48 -23.70 -14.95 -16.54
CA ILE A 48 -22.53 -14.10 -16.36
C ILE A 48 -22.05 -14.16 -14.90
N TYR A 49 -20.77 -14.39 -14.68
CA TYR A 49 -20.19 -14.30 -13.33
C TYR A 49 -20.20 -12.84 -12.87
N PRO A 50 -20.69 -12.54 -11.65
CA PRO A 50 -20.69 -11.18 -11.13
C PRO A 50 -19.28 -10.61 -11.08
N LYS A 51 -19.15 -9.34 -11.46
CA LYS A 51 -17.90 -8.60 -11.33
C LYS A 51 -17.41 -8.66 -9.88
N LYS A 52 -16.13 -8.94 -9.71
CA LYS A 52 -15.43 -8.90 -8.42
C LYS A 52 -13.98 -8.52 -8.67
N ILE A 53 -13.67 -7.25 -8.51
CA ILE A 53 -12.33 -6.69 -8.74
C ILE A 53 -11.87 -5.88 -7.53
N ILE A 54 -10.56 -5.77 -7.37
CA ILE A 54 -9.98 -4.65 -6.61
C ILE A 54 -10.14 -3.40 -7.48
N ASP A 55 -10.88 -2.41 -6.99
CA ASP A 55 -11.17 -1.19 -7.76
C ASP A 55 -10.31 0.00 -7.31
N THR A 56 -9.79 -0.02 -6.08
CA THR A 56 -9.07 1.11 -5.50
C THR A 56 -7.84 0.62 -4.76
N VAL A 57 -6.69 1.23 -5.07
CA VAL A 57 -5.44 1.03 -4.33
C VAL A 57 -4.94 2.35 -3.80
N ILE A 58 -4.76 2.45 -2.48
CA ILE A 58 -4.34 3.66 -1.78
C ILE A 58 -2.99 3.40 -1.13
N CYS A 59 -2.03 4.30 -1.33
CA CYS A 59 -0.78 4.28 -0.59
C CYS A 59 -0.71 5.50 0.34
N ARG A 60 -0.42 5.24 1.61
CA ARG A 60 -0.17 6.26 2.63
C ARG A 60 1.26 6.17 3.12
N PHE A 61 1.88 7.32 3.34
CA PHE A 61 3.17 7.45 4.01
C PHE A 61 3.01 8.31 5.25
N ASN A 62 3.34 7.77 6.43
CA ASN A 62 3.12 8.43 7.72
C ASN A 62 1.68 8.93 7.91
N GLY A 63 0.71 8.14 7.46
CA GLY A 63 -0.72 8.47 7.54
C GLY A 63 -1.25 9.40 6.44
N MET A 64 -0.37 10.06 5.68
CA MET A 64 -0.78 10.92 4.56
C MET A 64 -0.90 10.12 3.27
N GLN A 65 -2.01 10.27 2.55
CA GLN A 65 -2.16 9.68 1.21
C GLN A 65 -1.17 10.32 0.24
N ILE A 66 -0.29 9.50 -0.34
CA ILE A 66 0.69 9.93 -1.34
C ILE A 66 0.35 9.46 -2.75
N PHE A 67 -0.51 8.45 -2.87
CA PHE A 67 -0.89 7.87 -4.15
C PHE A 67 -2.26 7.17 -4.04
N LYS A 68 -3.04 7.26 -5.11
CA LYS A 68 -4.30 6.52 -5.30
C LYS A 68 -4.40 6.05 -6.75
N SER A 69 -4.79 4.81 -6.96
CA SER A 69 -5.07 4.23 -8.29
C SER A 69 -6.49 3.67 -8.32
N GLN A 70 -7.16 3.87 -9.45
CA GLN A 70 -8.45 3.26 -9.75
C GLN A 70 -8.25 2.19 -10.82
N TRP A 71 -8.72 0.98 -10.54
CA TRP A 71 -8.63 -0.17 -11.41
C TRP A 71 -10.01 -0.58 -11.91
N TYR A 72 -10.02 -1.17 -13.09
CA TYR A 72 -11.22 -1.62 -13.79
C TYR A 72 -11.00 -3.05 -14.31
N SER A 73 -12.01 -3.62 -14.96
CA SER A 73 -12.04 -5.00 -15.45
C SER A 73 -10.90 -5.39 -16.41
N GLY A 74 -10.09 -4.43 -16.89
CA GLY A 74 -8.91 -4.70 -17.70
C GLY A 74 -7.66 -5.11 -16.92
N VAL A 75 -7.70 -5.10 -15.58
CA VAL A 75 -6.57 -5.50 -14.74
C VAL A 75 -6.58 -7.02 -14.51
N SER A 76 -5.46 -7.67 -14.83
CA SER A 76 -5.29 -9.12 -14.69
C SER A 76 -5.36 -9.61 -13.25
N ALA A 77 -5.69 -10.91 -13.08
CA ALA A 77 -5.62 -11.62 -11.82
C ALA A 77 -4.25 -11.47 -11.13
N ASN A 78 -4.25 -11.54 -9.80
CA ASN A 78 -3.09 -11.31 -8.94
C ASN A 78 -2.38 -9.97 -9.23
N PRO A 79 -3.13 -8.85 -9.22
CA PRO A 79 -2.63 -7.59 -9.75
C PRO A 79 -1.35 -7.14 -9.05
N PHE A 80 -0.38 -6.76 -9.89
CA PHE A 80 0.90 -6.20 -9.49
C PHE A 80 0.95 -4.72 -9.88
N MET A 81 1.48 -3.89 -8.98
CA MET A 81 1.73 -2.48 -9.24
C MET A 81 3.05 -2.06 -8.62
N SER A 82 3.78 -1.20 -9.33
CA SER A 82 4.97 -0.55 -8.81
C SER A 82 4.96 0.95 -9.12
N PHE A 83 5.43 1.74 -8.17
CA PHE A 83 5.54 3.19 -8.30
C PHE A 83 6.78 3.68 -7.57
N LYS A 84 7.18 4.92 -7.87
CA LYS A 84 8.37 5.55 -7.30
C LYS A 84 7.98 6.53 -6.21
N MET A 85 8.81 6.62 -5.17
CA MET A 85 8.69 7.63 -4.12
C MET A 85 10.08 8.20 -3.83
N LYS A 86 10.18 9.50 -3.54
CA LYS A 86 11.42 10.10 -3.04
C LYS A 86 11.48 9.93 -1.52
N ALA A 87 12.54 9.32 -1.01
CA ALA A 87 12.75 9.10 0.43
C ALA A 87 13.25 10.40 1.10
N ILE A 88 12.43 11.01 1.98
CA ILE A 88 12.78 12.26 2.67
C ILE A 88 12.99 12.05 4.17
N THR A 89 12.14 11.25 4.80
CA THR A 89 12.20 10.87 6.21
C THR A 89 11.92 9.37 6.34
N SER A 90 12.32 8.76 7.45
CA SER A 90 11.83 7.47 7.87
C SER A 90 10.31 7.50 8.04
N GLY A 91 9.69 6.34 7.93
CA GLY A 91 8.26 6.25 8.11
C GLY A 91 7.62 4.92 7.78
N LEU A 92 6.31 4.90 8.03
CA LEU A 92 5.44 3.79 7.71
C LEU A 92 4.85 3.97 6.31
N VAL A 93 5.08 3.00 5.43
CA VAL A 93 4.36 2.85 4.17
C VAL A 93 3.20 1.88 4.40
N GLU A 94 1.99 2.33 4.12
CA GLU A 94 0.78 1.52 4.15
C GLU A 94 0.17 1.48 2.75
N VAL A 95 -0.14 0.27 2.26
CA VAL A 95 -0.92 0.10 1.04
C VAL A 95 -2.22 -0.61 1.39
N GLU A 96 -3.32 -0.04 0.92
CA GLU A 96 -4.69 -0.51 1.08
C GLU A 96 -5.26 -0.87 -0.29
N TRP A 97 -5.95 -2.01 -0.37
CA TRP A 97 -6.71 -2.47 -1.53
C TRP A 97 -8.16 -2.62 -1.13
N VAL A 98 -9.04 -1.97 -1.88
CA VAL A 98 -10.50 -2.01 -1.71
C VAL A 98 -11.12 -2.68 -2.93
N ASP A 99 -12.01 -3.63 -2.70
CA ASP A 99 -12.80 -4.26 -3.76
C ASP A 99 -14.12 -3.53 -4.04
N ASP A 100 -14.75 -3.86 -5.16
CA ASP A 100 -16.01 -3.28 -5.61
C ASP A 100 -17.24 -3.66 -4.74
N TYR A 101 -17.05 -4.49 -3.72
CA TYR A 101 -18.02 -4.78 -2.65
C TYR A 101 -17.69 -4.04 -1.35
N GLY A 102 -16.68 -3.18 -1.35
CA GLY A 102 -16.25 -2.37 -0.21
C GLY A 102 -15.38 -3.11 0.80
N GLN A 103 -14.91 -4.32 0.51
CA GLN A 103 -13.98 -5.03 1.41
C GLN A 103 -12.59 -4.42 1.27
N SER A 104 -12.02 -4.02 2.41
CA SER A 104 -10.68 -3.47 2.48
C SER A 104 -9.69 -4.46 3.10
N SER A 105 -8.44 -4.38 2.63
CA SER A 105 -7.30 -5.12 3.16
C SER A 105 -6.05 -4.26 3.02
N TYR A 106 -5.10 -4.38 3.95
CA TYR A 106 -3.90 -3.55 3.96
C TYR A 106 -2.63 -4.32 4.25
N LYS A 107 -1.50 -3.74 3.87
CA LYS A 107 -0.16 -4.20 4.24
C LYS A 107 0.72 -3.01 4.58
N LYS A 108 1.57 -3.19 5.59
CA LYS A 108 2.47 -2.17 6.12
C LYS A 108 3.93 -2.59 5.97
N ALA A 109 4.80 -1.62 5.75
CA ALA A 109 6.25 -1.78 5.73
C ALA A 109 6.91 -0.50 6.27
N VAL A 110 8.08 -0.66 6.91
CA VAL A 110 8.87 0.47 7.41
C VAL A 110 9.96 0.80 6.40
N LEU A 111 10.16 2.09 6.16
CA LEU A 111 11.31 2.64 5.45
C LEU A 111 12.15 3.44 6.45
N VAL A 112 13.44 3.16 6.52
CA VAL A 112 14.40 3.97 7.28
C VAL A 112 15.17 4.88 6.33
N VAL A 113 15.26 6.18 6.62
CA VAL A 113 15.98 7.13 5.77
C VAL A 113 17.16 7.73 6.52
N TYR A 114 18.34 7.65 5.92
CA TYR A 114 19.57 8.21 6.49
C TYR A 114 19.96 9.52 5.82
N ASP A 115 20.55 10.43 6.60
CA ASP A 115 21.21 11.62 6.09
C ASP A 115 22.63 11.30 5.56
N LYS A 116 23.38 12.35 5.16
CA LYS A 116 24.75 12.21 4.66
C LYS A 116 25.74 11.75 5.73
N ASP A 117 25.42 11.97 7.00
CA ASP A 117 26.25 11.63 8.17
C ASP A 117 25.87 10.24 8.74
N GLY A 118 24.95 9.52 8.10
CA GLY A 118 24.48 8.19 8.52
C GLY A 118 23.46 8.22 9.65
N LYS A 119 22.92 9.38 10.02
CA LYS A 119 21.88 9.50 11.05
C LYS A 119 20.50 9.31 10.45
N GLU A 120 19.63 8.64 11.20
CA GLU A 120 18.23 8.45 10.79
C GLU A 120 17.45 9.76 10.84
N ILE A 121 16.67 10.03 9.80
CA ILE A 121 15.81 11.20 9.70
C ILE A 121 14.39 10.83 10.11
N LEU A 122 14.02 11.13 11.35
CA LEU A 122 12.67 10.88 11.86
C LEU A 122 11.63 11.80 11.19
N PRO A 123 10.36 11.35 11.09
CA PRO A 123 9.28 12.15 10.49
C PRO A 123 8.84 13.34 11.34
N ILE A 124 9.19 13.36 12.63
CA ILE A 124 8.88 14.44 13.57
C ILE A 124 10.18 15.19 13.87
N LYS A 125 10.17 16.51 13.71
CA LYS A 125 11.23 17.36 14.27
C LYS A 125 10.93 17.52 15.75
N ILE A 126 11.75 16.91 16.60
CA ILE A 126 11.75 17.25 18.01
C ILE A 126 12.43 18.61 18.08
N ASP A 127 11.65 19.68 18.20
CA ASP A 127 12.21 20.94 18.63
C ASP A 127 12.84 20.67 19.99
N SER A 128 14.15 20.89 20.10
CA SER A 128 14.86 20.76 21.36
C SER A 128 14.13 21.62 22.38
N ILE A 129 13.44 20.99 23.33
CA ILE A 129 13.01 21.64 24.56
C ILE A 129 14.26 22.28 25.12
N ASN A 130 14.29 23.61 25.15
CA ASN A 130 15.41 24.38 25.68
C ASN A 130 15.74 23.87 27.08
N SER A 131 16.90 23.22 27.18
CA SER A 131 17.58 22.97 28.44
C SER A 131 18.20 24.29 28.90
N SER A 132 17.40 25.10 29.59
CA SER A 132 17.85 26.22 30.42
C SER A 132 16.75 26.45 31.46
N LYS A 133 16.95 25.95 32.69
CA LYS A 133 17.34 26.76 33.85
C LYS A 133 16.33 27.88 34.11
N ASP A 134 15.43 27.64 35.06
CA ASP A 134 15.10 28.56 36.17
C ASP A 134 13.78 28.10 36.82
N ILE A 135 13.91 27.23 37.82
CA ILE A 135 12.97 27.19 38.93
C ILE A 135 13.86 27.21 40.17
N MET A 136 14.05 28.42 40.71
CA MET A 136 14.40 28.65 42.11
C MET A 136 13.37 27.99 43.02
#